data_AF-A0AAN5BRA6-F1
#
_entry.id   AF-A0AAN5BRA6-F1
#
_cell.length_a   1.000
_cell.length_b   1.000
_cell.length_c   1.000
_cell.angle_alpha   90.00
_cell.angle_beta   90.00
_cell.angle_gamma   90.00
#
_symmetry.space_group_name_H-M   'P 1'
#
loop_
_entity.id
_entity.type
_entity.pdbx_description
1 polymer ?
#
loop_
_entity_poly.entity_id
_entity_poly.type
_entity_poly.pdbx_seq_one_letter_code
_entity_poly.pdbx_strand_id
1 'polypeptide(L)'
;MPPDYGAYVQAIIDEGVKVVETAGNNPGSVIRPLKEANIIVIHKCTTIRHAKSAVKLGADFLSIDGFECGGHVGEDDLTNLILLNRARQVLSVPFIASGGFADGHGLAAALALGAEGINMGTRFMCTVEAPIHIKVKEAIVAAQETDTALVMRRWKNTTRLYANKVAKDALKVETQSESGKFEEIAPYVNGKRGQQVFLEGDVDSGVSFLFTLLWYIRVNCCIGMDRRSGYWTDPRHTYVR
;
A
#
# COMPACT_ATOMS: atom_id res chain seq x y z
N MET A 1 1.92 21.95 -7.81
CA MET A 1 0.48 22.22 -7.58
C MET A 1 -0.15 20.95 -7.05
N PRO A 2 -0.90 20.98 -5.94
CA PRO A 2 -1.63 19.80 -5.50
C PRO A 2 -2.64 19.38 -6.57
N PRO A 3 -2.97 18.08 -6.68
CA PRO A 3 -4.03 17.61 -7.56
C PRO A 3 -5.37 18.30 -7.25
N ASP A 4 -6.18 18.56 -8.26
CA ASP A 4 -7.54 19.06 -8.08
C ASP A 4 -8.46 17.91 -7.65
N TYR A 5 -8.49 17.63 -6.34
CA TYR A 5 -9.30 16.55 -5.78
C TYR A 5 -10.80 16.73 -6.06
N GLY A 6 -11.30 17.97 -6.16
CA GLY A 6 -12.70 18.23 -6.45
C GLY A 6 -13.07 17.77 -7.86
N ALA A 7 -12.23 18.10 -8.85
CA ALA A 7 -12.41 17.63 -10.21
C ALA A 7 -12.33 16.10 -10.33
N TYR A 8 -11.41 15.45 -9.62
CA TYR A 8 -11.35 13.97 -9.60
C TYR A 8 -12.59 13.33 -8.97
N VAL A 9 -13.11 13.91 -7.87
CA VAL A 9 -14.36 13.42 -7.25
C VAL A 9 -15.55 13.58 -8.19
N GLN A 10 -15.65 14.72 -8.88
CA GLN A 10 -16.71 14.94 -9.86
C GLN A 10 -16.63 13.92 -11.00
N ALA A 11 -15.43 13.69 -11.56
CA ALA A 11 -15.22 12.69 -12.59
C ALA A 11 -15.62 11.27 -12.13
N ILE A 12 -15.28 10.89 -10.90
CA ILE A 12 -15.68 9.60 -10.31
C ILE A 12 -17.22 9.46 -10.27
N ILE A 13 -17.93 10.53 -9.89
CA ILE A 13 -19.39 10.55 -9.81
C ILE A 13 -19.99 10.47 -11.22
N ASP A 14 -19.48 11.27 -12.16
CA ASP A 14 -19.97 11.34 -13.54
C ASP A 14 -19.80 10.01 -14.28
N GLU A 15 -18.68 9.32 -14.04
CA GLU A 15 -18.39 7.98 -14.59
C GLU A 15 -19.17 6.85 -13.86
N GLY A 16 -19.96 7.18 -12.83
CA GLY A 16 -20.84 6.24 -12.15
C GLY A 16 -20.10 5.19 -11.31
N VAL A 17 -18.87 5.47 -10.87
CA VAL A 17 -18.07 4.58 -10.02
C VAL A 17 -18.83 4.24 -8.72
N LYS A 18 -18.82 2.97 -8.33
CA LYS A 18 -19.62 2.47 -7.19
C LYS A 18 -18.85 2.33 -5.89
N VAL A 19 -17.53 2.16 -5.97
CA VAL A 19 -16.65 1.95 -4.82
C VAL A 19 -15.38 2.77 -5.00
N VAL A 20 -14.97 3.50 -3.96
CA VAL A 20 -13.75 4.33 -3.98
C VAL A 20 -12.92 4.03 -2.74
N GLU A 21 -11.64 3.72 -2.94
CA GLU A 21 -10.64 3.73 -1.87
C GLU A 21 -10.06 5.15 -1.73
N THR A 22 -10.11 5.70 -0.52
CA THR A 22 -9.47 6.97 -0.17
C THR A 22 -8.34 6.72 0.82
N ALA A 23 -7.27 7.52 0.75
CA ALA A 23 -6.13 7.44 1.66
C ALA A 23 -5.55 8.83 1.91
N GLY A 24 -4.88 9.00 3.05
CA GLY A 24 -4.22 10.24 3.43
C GLY A 24 -5.00 11.09 4.44
N ASN A 25 -4.51 12.31 4.67
CA ASN A 25 -5.00 13.18 5.74
C ASN A 25 -6.26 13.96 5.34
N ASN A 26 -7.10 14.29 6.32
CA ASN A 26 -8.29 15.14 6.18
C ASN A 26 -9.23 14.73 5.03
N PRO A 27 -9.74 13.48 5.00
CA PRO A 27 -10.47 12.96 3.85
C PRO A 27 -11.90 13.53 3.72
N GLY A 28 -12.35 14.41 4.62
CA GLY A 28 -13.73 14.88 4.68
C GLY A 28 -14.21 15.64 3.44
N SER A 29 -13.33 16.36 2.73
CA SER A 29 -13.67 17.02 1.47
C SER A 29 -13.89 16.04 0.31
N VAL A 30 -13.39 14.82 0.42
CA VAL A 30 -13.51 13.76 -0.60
C VAL A 30 -14.62 12.78 -0.22
N ILE A 31 -14.63 12.30 1.03
CA ILE A 31 -15.60 11.30 1.50
C ILE A 31 -17.02 11.86 1.43
N ARG A 32 -17.28 13.09 1.89
CA ARG A 32 -18.65 13.62 1.97
C ARG A 32 -19.37 13.66 0.61
N PRO A 33 -18.79 14.27 -0.45
CA PRO A 33 -19.45 14.27 -1.76
C PRO A 33 -19.63 12.85 -2.35
N LEU A 34 -18.66 11.94 -2.13
CA LEU A 34 -18.80 10.55 -2.57
C LEU A 34 -19.98 9.87 -1.87
N LYS A 35 -20.15 10.11 -0.57
CA LYS A 35 -21.29 9.57 0.21
C LYS A 35 -22.61 10.19 -0.22
N GLU A 36 -22.67 11.49 -0.49
CA GLU A 36 -23.86 12.18 -1.05
C GLU A 36 -24.27 11.59 -2.41
N ALA A 37 -23.30 11.13 -3.20
CA ALA A 37 -23.53 10.41 -4.46
C ALA A 37 -23.83 8.91 -4.28
N ASN A 38 -24.03 8.43 -3.05
CA ASN A 38 -24.28 7.02 -2.71
C ASN A 38 -23.16 6.05 -3.14
N ILE A 39 -21.91 6.53 -3.16
CA ILE A 39 -20.73 5.71 -3.46
C ILE A 39 -20.26 5.02 -2.16
N ILE A 40 -19.84 3.76 -2.27
CA ILE A 40 -19.22 3.01 -1.16
C ILE A 40 -17.79 3.50 -1.01
N VAL A 41 -17.41 3.88 0.21
CA VAL A 41 -16.08 4.41 0.52
C VAL A 41 -15.33 3.43 1.41
N ILE A 42 -14.16 2.99 0.92
CA ILE A 42 -13.13 2.35 1.72
C ILE A 42 -12.13 3.43 2.13
N HIS A 43 -11.84 3.60 3.42
CA HIS A 43 -10.80 4.55 3.85
C HIS A 43 -9.61 3.85 4.48
N LYS A 44 -8.42 4.10 3.93
CA LYS A 44 -7.16 3.51 4.38
C LYS A 44 -6.56 4.29 5.54
N CYS A 45 -6.23 3.57 6.62
CA CYS A 45 -5.79 4.12 7.89
C CYS A 45 -4.63 3.32 8.48
N THR A 46 -3.64 4.00 9.03
CA THR A 46 -2.52 3.40 9.76
C THR A 46 -2.75 3.32 11.28
N THR A 47 -3.84 3.93 11.78
CA THR A 47 -4.15 3.99 13.21
C THR A 47 -5.64 3.84 13.48
N ILE A 48 -5.98 3.31 14.67
CA ILE A 48 -7.37 3.21 15.15
C ILE A 48 -8.03 4.59 15.29
N ARG A 49 -7.25 5.61 15.65
CA ARG A 49 -7.78 6.99 15.77
C ARG A 49 -8.25 7.50 14.41
N HIS A 50 -7.45 7.31 13.37
CA HIS A 50 -7.80 7.74 12.00
C HIS A 50 -8.98 6.92 11.46
N ALA A 51 -9.00 5.61 11.70
CA ALA A 51 -10.13 4.74 11.37
C ALA A 51 -11.45 5.26 11.98
N LYS A 52 -11.47 5.59 13.28
CA LYS A 52 -12.66 6.15 13.94
C LYS A 52 -13.08 7.50 13.35
N SER A 53 -12.13 8.35 12.97
CA SER A 53 -12.44 9.62 12.30
C SER A 53 -13.07 9.40 10.93
N ALA A 54 -12.60 8.42 10.16
CA ALA A 54 -13.17 8.09 8.86
C ALA A 54 -14.59 7.51 8.94
N VAL A 55 -14.85 6.66 9.94
CA VAL A 55 -16.21 6.18 10.24
C VAL A 55 -17.16 7.34 10.53
N LYS A 56 -16.74 8.34 11.32
CA LYS A 56 -17.55 9.54 11.57
C LYS A 56 -17.84 10.35 10.31
N LEU A 57 -17.00 10.23 9.28
CA LEU A 57 -17.19 10.89 7.99
C LEU A 57 -18.06 10.07 7.02
N GLY A 58 -18.44 8.85 7.39
CA GLY A 58 -19.33 7.99 6.61
C GLY A 58 -18.62 6.92 5.76
N ALA A 59 -17.35 6.59 6.06
CA ALA A 59 -16.70 5.45 5.42
C ALA A 59 -17.44 4.14 5.74
N ASP A 60 -17.72 3.33 4.71
CA ASP A 60 -18.46 2.06 4.84
C ASP A 60 -17.53 0.90 5.22
N PHE A 61 -16.29 0.96 4.74
CA PHE A 61 -15.23 -0.02 5.00
C PHE A 61 -13.94 0.70 5.35
N LEU A 62 -13.07 0.00 6.07
CA LEU A 62 -11.73 0.48 6.39
C LEU A 62 -10.67 -0.41 5.75
N SER A 63 -9.56 0.17 5.34
CA SER A 63 -8.35 -0.56 4.97
C SER A 63 -7.31 -0.28 6.05
N ILE A 64 -7.04 -1.27 6.91
CA ILE A 64 -6.15 -1.10 8.06
C ILE A 64 -4.74 -1.48 7.62
N ASP A 65 -3.88 -0.47 7.54
CA ASP A 65 -2.54 -0.57 6.97
C ASP A 65 -1.50 -0.70 8.10
N GLY A 66 -0.94 -1.89 8.26
CA GLY A 66 0.09 -2.18 9.25
C GLY A 66 1.47 -1.69 8.82
N PHE A 67 2.40 -1.68 9.77
CA PHE A 67 3.78 -1.23 9.56
C PHE A 67 4.51 -1.95 8.41
N GLU A 68 4.10 -3.17 8.07
CA GLU A 68 4.63 -3.95 6.98
C GLU A 68 4.33 -3.36 5.59
N CYS A 69 3.38 -2.41 5.47
CA CYS A 69 2.94 -1.87 4.20
C CYS A 69 4.03 -1.08 3.44
N GLY A 70 3.83 -0.98 2.13
CA GLY A 70 4.66 -0.17 1.25
C GLY A 70 4.05 1.22 1.10
N GLY A 71 4.87 2.26 0.96
CA GLY A 71 4.36 3.63 0.99
C GLY A 71 4.26 4.17 2.42
N HIS A 72 3.27 5.02 2.69
CA HIS A 72 3.19 5.75 3.96
C HIS A 72 2.70 4.83 5.10
N VAL A 73 3.59 4.50 6.03
CA VAL A 73 3.31 3.54 7.13
C VAL A 73 2.74 4.22 8.39
N GLY A 74 2.68 5.55 8.41
CA GLY A 74 2.40 6.32 9.62
C GLY A 74 3.63 6.41 10.53
N GLU A 75 3.42 6.83 11.78
CA GLU A 75 4.51 7.15 12.71
C GLU A 75 4.50 6.30 14.00
N ASP A 76 3.53 5.39 14.14
CA ASP A 76 3.31 4.61 15.37
C ASP A 76 3.94 3.21 15.33
N ASP A 77 4.49 2.79 14.17
CA ASP A 77 5.17 1.50 13.95
C ASP A 77 4.37 0.26 14.41
N LEU A 78 3.04 0.31 14.28
CA LEU A 78 2.15 -0.77 14.67
C LEU A 78 2.07 -1.85 13.59
N THR A 79 2.59 -3.04 13.88
CA THR A 79 2.49 -4.21 12.99
C THR A 79 1.07 -4.74 12.91
N ASN A 80 0.75 -5.42 11.80
CA ASN A 80 -0.59 -5.96 11.57
C ASN A 80 -1.07 -6.94 12.65
N LEU A 81 -0.16 -7.71 13.24
CA LEU A 81 -0.50 -8.64 14.32
C LEU A 81 -1.19 -7.92 15.50
N ILE A 82 -0.75 -6.71 15.84
CA ILE A 82 -1.29 -5.91 16.95
C ILE A 82 -2.43 -5.03 16.44
N LEU A 83 -2.23 -4.35 15.32
CA LEU A 83 -3.16 -3.35 14.80
C LEU A 83 -4.51 -3.97 14.43
N LEU A 84 -4.52 -5.11 13.74
CA LEU A 84 -5.76 -5.80 13.32
C LEU A 84 -6.51 -6.39 14.52
N ASN A 85 -5.78 -6.97 15.48
CA ASN A 85 -6.35 -7.43 16.74
C ASN A 85 -7.00 -6.30 17.53
N ARG A 86 -6.42 -5.10 17.49
CA ARG A 86 -7.05 -3.95 18.13
C ARG A 86 -8.26 -3.46 17.34
N ALA A 87 -8.16 -3.43 16.01
CA ALA A 87 -9.21 -3.02 15.09
C ALA A 87 -10.51 -3.82 15.31
N ARG A 88 -10.44 -5.16 15.34
CA ARG A 88 -11.62 -6.02 15.54
C ARG A 88 -12.35 -5.80 16.87
N GLN A 89 -11.67 -5.27 17.89
CA GLN A 89 -12.25 -5.05 19.21
C GLN A 89 -13.00 -3.71 19.33
N VAL A 90 -12.69 -2.74 18.46
CA VAL A 90 -13.08 -1.33 18.68
C VAL A 90 -13.73 -0.66 17.49
N LEU A 91 -13.66 -1.27 16.30
CA LEU A 91 -14.28 -0.75 15.10
C LEU A 91 -15.64 -1.43 14.91
N SER A 92 -16.62 -0.62 14.52
CA SER A 92 -17.99 -1.08 14.25
C SER A 92 -18.25 -1.35 12.78
N VAL A 93 -17.38 -0.89 11.89
CA VAL A 93 -17.46 -1.11 10.44
C VAL A 93 -16.48 -2.22 10.03
N PRO A 94 -16.81 -3.00 8.99
CA PRO A 94 -15.91 -4.02 8.46
C PRO A 94 -14.58 -3.41 7.97
N PHE A 95 -13.52 -4.18 8.04
CA PHE A 95 -12.21 -3.76 7.58
C PHE A 95 -11.46 -4.85 6.82
N ILE A 96 -10.66 -4.43 5.85
CA ILE A 96 -9.67 -5.28 5.17
C ILE A 96 -8.28 -5.01 5.77
N ALA A 97 -7.46 -6.05 5.84
CA ALA A 97 -6.08 -5.95 6.31
C ALA A 97 -5.14 -5.58 5.17
N SER A 98 -4.23 -4.64 5.38
CA SER A 98 -3.32 -4.12 4.35
C SER A 98 -1.88 -4.10 4.86
N GLY A 99 -0.93 -4.46 3.98
CA GLY A 99 0.51 -4.53 4.28
C GLY A 99 0.97 -5.93 4.72
N GLY A 100 2.00 -6.49 4.06
CA GLY A 100 2.52 -7.79 4.48
C GLY A 100 1.62 -8.99 4.12
N PHE A 101 0.83 -8.91 3.05
CA PHE A 101 0.03 -10.04 2.56
C PHE A 101 0.36 -10.35 1.10
N ALA A 102 0.59 -11.62 0.78
CA ALA A 102 1.00 -12.05 -0.56
C ALA A 102 0.41 -13.39 -1.03
N ASP A 103 -0.23 -14.16 -0.14
CA ASP A 103 -0.71 -15.52 -0.40
C ASP A 103 -1.92 -15.90 0.48
N GLY A 104 -2.36 -17.15 0.37
CA GLY A 104 -3.49 -17.69 1.14
C GLY A 104 -3.23 -17.81 2.64
N HIS A 105 -1.98 -18.00 3.09
CA HIS A 105 -1.66 -18.02 4.51
C HIS A 105 -1.83 -16.65 5.14
N GLY A 106 -1.36 -15.61 4.45
CA GLY A 106 -1.61 -14.22 4.85
C GLY A 106 -3.09 -13.90 4.93
N LEU A 107 -3.89 -14.36 3.95
CA LEU A 107 -5.35 -14.23 3.99
C LEU A 107 -5.95 -14.93 5.21
N ALA A 108 -5.61 -16.20 5.44
CA ALA A 108 -6.13 -16.96 6.58
C ALA A 108 -5.79 -16.28 7.93
N ALA A 109 -4.56 -15.76 8.07
CA ALA A 109 -4.15 -15.01 9.25
C ALA A 109 -4.95 -13.71 9.41
N ALA A 110 -5.17 -12.95 8.34
CA ALA A 110 -5.97 -11.72 8.38
C ALA A 110 -7.42 -11.99 8.80
N LEU A 111 -8.04 -13.03 8.25
CA LEU A 111 -9.39 -13.46 8.63
C LEU A 111 -9.46 -13.87 10.11
N ALA A 112 -8.46 -14.62 10.59
CA ALA A 112 -8.35 -14.99 12.01
C ALA A 112 -8.17 -13.76 12.93
N LEU A 113 -7.57 -12.69 12.42
CA LEU A 113 -7.42 -11.40 13.12
C LEU A 113 -8.64 -10.49 12.97
N GLY A 114 -9.73 -10.97 12.37
CA GLY A 114 -11.02 -10.29 12.28
C GLY A 114 -11.18 -9.35 11.09
N ALA A 115 -10.30 -9.41 10.10
CA ALA A 115 -10.51 -8.72 8.83
C ALA A 115 -11.49 -9.49 7.92
N GLU A 116 -12.13 -8.78 6.98
CA GLU A 116 -13.03 -9.36 5.96
C GLU A 116 -12.29 -9.75 4.68
N GLY A 117 -10.98 -9.50 4.62
CA GLY A 117 -10.14 -9.74 3.45
C GLY A 117 -8.79 -9.06 3.55
N ILE A 118 -8.02 -9.12 2.47
CA ILE A 118 -6.69 -8.50 2.37
C ILE A 118 -6.60 -7.53 1.19
N ASN A 119 -5.87 -6.44 1.40
CA ASN A 119 -5.40 -5.53 0.36
C ASN A 119 -3.93 -5.82 0.05
N MET A 120 -3.58 -5.88 -1.23
CA MET A 120 -2.22 -6.15 -1.69
C MET A 120 -1.75 -5.06 -2.66
N GLY A 121 -0.50 -4.62 -2.52
CA GLY A 121 0.15 -3.71 -3.47
C GLY A 121 1.22 -4.43 -4.27
N THR A 122 2.37 -4.69 -3.63
CA THR A 122 3.54 -5.31 -4.28
C THR A 122 3.26 -6.67 -4.92
N ARG A 123 2.32 -7.47 -4.39
CA ARG A 123 1.94 -8.74 -5.03
C ARG A 123 1.34 -8.51 -6.43
N PHE A 124 0.50 -7.49 -6.59
CA PHE A 124 -0.09 -7.16 -7.89
C PHE A 124 0.94 -6.56 -8.85
N MET A 125 2.00 -5.91 -8.37
CA MET A 125 3.09 -5.45 -9.25
C MET A 125 3.78 -6.59 -10.00
N CYS A 126 3.74 -7.81 -9.45
CA CYS A 126 4.38 -8.97 -10.07
C CYS A 126 3.47 -9.78 -10.99
N THR A 127 2.21 -9.38 -11.24
CA THR A 127 1.34 -10.13 -12.18
C THR A 127 1.73 -9.91 -13.63
N VAL A 128 1.21 -10.73 -14.55
CA VAL A 128 1.46 -10.59 -16.00
C VAL A 128 0.90 -9.26 -16.51
N GLU A 129 -0.29 -8.91 -16.04
CA GLU A 129 -1.08 -7.75 -16.46
C GLU A 129 -0.54 -6.41 -15.94
N ALA A 130 0.26 -6.42 -14.88
CA ALA A 130 0.82 -5.20 -14.30
C ALA A 130 1.68 -4.46 -15.35
N PRO A 131 1.35 -3.20 -15.69
CA PRO A 131 2.00 -2.43 -16.75
C PRO A 131 3.30 -1.79 -16.27
N ILE A 132 4.21 -2.62 -15.73
CA ILE A 132 5.53 -2.20 -15.27
C ILE A 132 6.61 -3.03 -15.96
N HIS A 133 7.78 -2.43 -16.12
CA HIS A 133 8.92 -3.05 -16.78
C HIS A 133 9.33 -4.37 -16.10
N ILE A 134 9.66 -5.39 -16.91
CA ILE A 134 9.96 -6.75 -16.43
C ILE A 134 11.09 -6.77 -15.37
N LYS A 135 12.15 -5.96 -15.58
CA LYS A 135 13.25 -5.80 -14.62
C LYS A 135 12.80 -5.36 -13.22
N VAL A 136 11.72 -4.58 -13.10
CA VAL A 136 11.16 -4.21 -11.80
C VAL A 136 10.52 -5.42 -11.14
N LYS A 137 9.77 -6.21 -11.91
CA LYS A 137 9.17 -7.47 -11.41
C LYS A 137 10.25 -8.45 -10.96
N GLU A 138 11.30 -8.62 -11.77
CA GLU A 138 12.47 -9.45 -11.44
C GLU A 138 13.16 -8.99 -10.15
N ALA A 139 13.35 -7.68 -9.99
CA ALA A 139 13.94 -7.11 -8.77
C ALA A 139 13.06 -7.35 -7.53
N ILE A 140 11.73 -7.25 -7.65
CA ILE A 140 10.80 -7.56 -6.56
C ILE A 140 10.90 -9.04 -6.16
N VAL A 141 10.92 -9.94 -7.13
CA VAL A 141 11.03 -11.40 -6.91
C VAL A 141 12.38 -11.76 -6.27
N ALA A 142 13.45 -11.07 -6.66
CA ALA A 142 14.80 -11.31 -6.16
C ALA A 142 15.05 -10.72 -4.76
N ALA A 143 14.28 -9.72 -4.36
CA ALA A 143 14.47 -9.00 -3.10
C ALA A 143 14.15 -9.87 -1.87
N GLN A 144 14.88 -9.63 -0.78
CA GLN A 144 14.62 -10.20 0.54
C GLN A 144 13.70 -9.28 1.35
N GLU A 145 13.21 -9.79 2.48
CA GLU A 145 12.36 -9.01 3.40
C GLU A 145 13.07 -7.79 4.01
N THR A 146 14.41 -7.82 4.03
CA THR A 146 15.26 -6.74 4.53
C THR A 146 15.60 -5.68 3.47
N ASP A 147 15.22 -5.86 2.21
CA ASP A 147 15.52 -4.93 1.10
C ASP A 147 14.53 -3.76 1.00
N THR A 148 14.02 -3.29 2.14
CA THR A 148 13.23 -2.06 2.23
C THR A 148 13.83 -1.06 3.20
N ALA A 149 13.62 0.22 2.94
CA ALA A 149 14.08 1.31 3.79
C ALA A 149 12.90 2.21 4.17
N LEU A 150 12.87 2.65 5.43
CA LEU A 150 12.00 3.73 5.88
C LEU A 150 12.73 5.04 5.71
N VAL A 151 12.16 5.92 4.90
CA VAL A 151 12.68 7.27 4.65
C VAL A 151 11.66 8.32 5.07
N MET A 152 12.11 9.56 5.23
CA MET A 152 11.35 10.73 5.62
C MET A 152 10.74 10.68 7.04
N ARG A 153 11.31 9.89 7.96
CA ARG A 153 10.84 9.81 9.35
C ARG A 153 10.98 11.13 10.08
N ARG A 154 12.11 11.82 9.84
CA ARG A 154 12.40 13.14 10.41
C ARG A 154 11.30 14.17 10.16
N TRP A 155 10.61 14.07 9.02
CA TRP A 155 9.54 15.00 8.62
C TRP A 155 8.13 14.49 8.93
N LYS A 156 7.99 13.39 9.68
CA LYS A 156 6.69 12.75 9.97
C LYS A 156 5.91 12.43 8.69
N ASN A 157 6.66 11.98 7.68
CA ASN A 157 6.13 11.53 6.40
C ASN A 157 6.71 10.16 6.05
N THR A 158 6.82 9.29 7.07
CA THR A 158 7.53 8.02 6.96
C THR A 158 6.97 7.19 5.80
N THR A 159 7.87 6.81 4.89
CA THR A 159 7.54 6.04 3.69
C THR A 159 8.46 4.85 3.56
N ARG A 160 7.89 3.66 3.39
CA ARG A 160 8.63 2.44 3.04
C ARG A 160 8.86 2.36 1.54
N LEU A 161 10.13 2.27 1.17
CA LEU A 161 10.62 2.18 -0.20
C LEU A 161 11.50 0.94 -0.38
N TYR A 162 11.71 0.54 -1.63
CA TYR A 162 12.77 -0.40 -2.00
C TYR A 162 14.15 0.17 -1.62
N ALA A 163 15.02 -0.63 -1.01
CA ALA A 163 16.34 -0.21 -0.55
C ALA A 163 17.39 -0.11 -1.68
N ASN A 164 17.05 0.60 -2.75
CA ASN A 164 17.91 0.89 -3.89
C ASN A 164 18.91 2.02 -3.58
N LYS A 165 19.73 2.39 -4.58
CA LYS A 165 20.71 3.48 -4.44
C LYS A 165 20.08 4.80 -3.99
N VAL A 166 18.97 5.21 -4.62
CA VAL A 166 18.32 6.50 -4.33
C VAL A 166 17.71 6.53 -2.92
N ALA A 167 17.08 5.45 -2.46
CA ALA A 167 16.54 5.36 -1.11
C ALA A 167 17.65 5.39 -0.05
N LYS A 168 18.78 4.71 -0.31
CA LYS A 168 19.96 4.76 0.56
C LYS A 168 20.58 6.16 0.62
N ASP A 169 20.65 6.85 -0.51
CA ASP A 169 21.16 8.23 -0.56
C ASP A 169 20.20 9.20 0.14
N ALA A 170 18.88 9.03 -0.02
CA ALA A 170 17.87 9.78 0.72
C ALA A 170 18.00 9.58 2.24
N LEU A 171 18.25 8.35 2.70
CA LEU A 171 18.46 8.04 4.11
C LEU A 171 19.76 8.67 4.66
N LYS A 172 20.83 8.75 3.86
CA LYS A 172 22.04 9.49 4.23
C LYS A 172 21.76 10.97 4.42
N VAL A 173 21.02 11.59 3.50
CA VAL A 173 20.62 13.00 3.62
C VAL A 173 19.81 13.21 4.89
N GLU A 174 18.84 12.35 5.18
CA GLU A 174 18.04 12.44 6.39
C GLU A 174 18.86 12.33 7.68
N THR A 175 19.82 11.41 7.73
CA THR A 175 20.67 11.20 8.91
C THR A 175 21.73 12.28 9.10
N GLN A 176 22.21 12.88 8.02
CA GLN A 176 23.25 13.93 8.04
C GLN A 176 22.68 15.36 8.06
N SER A 177 21.37 15.53 7.83
CA SER A 177 20.72 16.83 7.81
C SER A 177 20.79 17.54 9.16
N GLU A 178 21.54 18.64 9.21
CA GLU A 178 21.55 19.55 10.36
C GLU A 178 20.34 20.51 10.32
N SER A 179 19.95 20.98 9.14
CA SER A 179 18.90 22.00 9.01
C SER A 179 17.48 21.47 9.22
N GLY A 180 17.26 20.18 8.93
CA GLY A 180 15.94 19.56 8.99
C GLY A 180 14.93 20.06 7.95
N LYS A 181 15.38 20.75 6.90
CA LYS A 181 14.53 21.26 5.81
C LYS A 181 14.20 20.16 4.79
N PHE A 182 12.93 20.06 4.38
CA PHE A 182 12.48 18.99 3.47
C PHE A 182 13.07 19.14 2.06
N GLU A 183 13.46 20.34 1.68
CA GLU A 183 14.09 20.69 0.41
C GLU A 183 15.38 19.90 0.16
N GLU A 184 16.05 19.42 1.21
CA GLU A 184 17.28 18.63 1.10
C GLU A 184 17.01 17.22 0.54
N ILE A 185 15.88 16.59 0.92
CA ILE A 185 15.51 15.25 0.50
C ILE A 185 14.63 15.26 -0.75
N ALA A 186 13.93 16.36 -1.04
CA ALA A 186 12.99 16.50 -2.16
C ALA A 186 13.54 16.06 -3.54
N PRO A 187 14.82 16.28 -3.91
CA PRO A 187 15.36 15.81 -5.18
C PRO A 187 15.45 14.28 -5.31
N TYR A 188 15.53 13.58 -4.18
CA TYR A 188 15.64 12.11 -4.12
C TYR A 188 14.26 11.45 -4.13
N VAL A 189 13.29 12.01 -3.42
CA VAL A 189 11.92 11.45 -3.27
C VAL A 189 10.93 11.96 -4.33
N ASN A 190 11.43 12.40 -5.48
CA ASN A 190 10.61 12.95 -6.55
C ASN A 190 9.79 11.84 -7.25
N GLY A 191 8.47 11.95 -7.19
CA GLY A 191 7.55 10.99 -7.81
C GLY A 191 7.70 10.82 -9.33
N LYS A 192 8.14 11.84 -10.07
CA LYS A 192 8.41 11.72 -11.51
C LYS A 192 9.57 10.78 -11.81
N ARG A 193 10.62 10.80 -10.96
CA ARG A 193 11.72 9.84 -11.06
C ARG A 193 11.27 8.43 -10.71
N GLY A 194 10.46 8.30 -9.66
CA GLY A 194 9.88 7.00 -9.30
C GLY A 194 9.00 6.40 -10.39
N GLN A 195 8.27 7.23 -11.14
CA GLN A 195 7.50 6.78 -12.31
C GLN A 195 8.39 6.19 -13.41
N GLN A 196 9.56 6.79 -13.67
CA GLN A 196 10.49 6.28 -14.69
C GLN A 196 11.04 4.90 -14.35
N VAL A 197 11.24 4.58 -13.06
CA VAL A 197 11.63 3.22 -12.65
C VAL A 197 10.67 2.16 -13.22
N PHE A 198 9.36 2.42 -13.15
CA PHE A 198 8.34 1.49 -13.64
C PHE A 198 8.27 1.41 -15.16
N LEU A 199 8.65 2.47 -15.88
CA LEU A 199 8.60 2.53 -17.34
C LEU A 199 9.87 1.98 -17.99
N GLU A 200 11.04 2.36 -17.48
CA GLU A 200 12.35 2.07 -18.08
C GLU A 200 13.03 0.84 -17.46
N GLY A 201 12.61 0.43 -16.26
CA GLY A 201 13.15 -0.74 -15.57
C GLY A 201 14.51 -0.54 -14.91
N ASP A 202 15.01 0.70 -14.85
CA ASP A 202 16.16 1.05 -14.02
C ASP A 202 15.72 1.25 -12.57
N VAL A 203 15.87 0.19 -11.77
CA VAL A 203 15.48 0.16 -10.34
C VAL A 203 16.31 1.09 -9.47
N ASP A 204 17.40 1.67 -9.95
CA ASP A 204 18.24 2.61 -9.22
C ASP A 204 18.05 4.07 -9.66
N SER A 205 17.20 4.34 -10.66
CA SER A 205 16.97 5.69 -11.21
C SER A 205 16.09 6.60 -10.35
N GLY A 206 15.32 6.03 -9.41
CA GLY A 206 14.34 6.75 -8.61
C GLY A 206 13.82 5.95 -7.42
N VAL A 207 12.90 6.54 -6.65
CA VAL A 207 12.25 5.83 -5.52
C VAL A 207 11.14 4.91 -6.01
N SER A 208 10.99 3.73 -5.38
CA SER A 208 9.89 2.81 -5.67
C SER A 208 9.27 2.29 -4.37
N PHE A 209 7.94 2.33 -4.31
CA PHE A 209 7.20 1.83 -3.15
C PHE A 209 7.15 0.31 -3.19
N LEU A 210 7.66 -0.33 -2.13
CA LEU A 210 7.62 -1.77 -1.92
C LEU A 210 7.39 -2.06 -0.44
N PHE A 211 6.78 -3.20 -0.14
CA PHE A 211 6.49 -3.64 1.22
C PHE A 211 7.35 -4.83 1.64
N THR A 212 7.40 -5.16 2.93
CA THR A 212 8.43 -6.03 3.54
C THR A 212 8.42 -7.51 3.08
N LEU A 213 7.37 -8.08 2.46
CA LEU A 213 7.36 -9.52 2.10
C LEU A 213 7.64 -9.79 0.62
N LEU A 214 8.82 -9.35 0.15
CA LEU A 214 9.27 -9.54 -1.23
C LEU A 214 9.63 -11.01 -1.53
N TRP A 215 10.22 -11.71 -0.55
CA TRP A 215 10.66 -13.10 -0.69
C TRP A 215 9.54 -14.11 -0.97
N TYR A 216 8.32 -13.86 -0.48
CA TYR A 216 7.17 -14.75 -0.72
C TYR A 216 6.71 -14.72 -2.18
N ILE A 217 7.11 -13.71 -2.95
CA ILE A 217 6.76 -13.57 -4.38
C ILE A 217 7.78 -14.35 -5.24
N ARG A 218 8.18 -15.56 -4.82
CA ARG A 218 9.16 -16.39 -5.53
C ARG A 218 8.56 -17.44 -6.46
N VAL A 219 7.25 -17.41 -6.68
CA VAL A 219 6.51 -18.43 -7.45
C VAL A 219 6.05 -17.84 -8.77
N ASN A 220 6.51 -18.42 -9.88
CA ASN A 220 5.99 -18.31 -11.26
C ASN A 220 4.79 -17.39 -11.39
N CYS A 221 5.06 -16.09 -11.56
CA CYS A 221 4.07 -15.04 -11.46
C CYS A 221 3.25 -14.88 -12.76
N CYS A 222 2.81 -16.01 -13.31
CA CYS A 222 1.72 -16.12 -14.25
C CYS A 222 0.42 -16.40 -13.46
N ILE A 223 -0.07 -15.43 -12.70
CA ILE A 223 -1.37 -15.54 -12.04
C ILE A 223 -2.45 -15.22 -13.08
N GLY A 224 -2.81 -16.21 -13.90
CA GLY A 224 -4.10 -16.22 -14.55
C GLY A 224 -5.12 -16.80 -13.57
N MET A 225 -6.21 -16.08 -13.28
CA MET A 225 -7.34 -16.65 -12.55
C MET A 225 -7.90 -17.81 -13.37
N ASP A 226 -7.76 -19.05 -12.89
CA ASP A 226 -8.46 -20.19 -13.49
C ASP A 226 -9.96 -20.01 -13.25
N ARG A 227 -10.65 -19.53 -14.28
CA ARG A 227 -12.09 -19.26 -14.27
C ARG A 227 -12.94 -20.51 -13.97
N ARG A 228 -12.37 -21.72 -13.99
CA ARG A 228 -13.11 -22.96 -13.72
C ARG A 228 -13.08 -23.40 -12.26
N SER A 229 -11.99 -23.12 -11.54
CA SER A 229 -11.82 -23.60 -10.16
C SER A 229 -12.12 -22.54 -9.10
N GLY A 230 -12.03 -21.24 -9.44
CA GLY A 230 -12.26 -20.16 -8.47
C GLY A 230 -11.18 -20.05 -7.39
N TYR A 231 -10.06 -20.78 -7.53
CA TYR A 231 -8.95 -20.79 -6.59
C TYR A 231 -7.68 -20.21 -7.21
N TRP A 232 -6.88 -19.56 -6.37
CA TRP A 232 -5.53 -19.11 -6.68
C TRP A 232 -4.58 -20.31 -6.62
N THR A 233 -4.02 -20.74 -7.75
CA THR A 233 -3.16 -21.93 -7.80
C THR A 233 -1.67 -21.58 -7.89
N ASP A 234 -0.86 -22.29 -7.09
CA ASP A 234 0.61 -22.32 -7.14
C ASP A 234 1.05 -23.67 -7.76
N PRO A 235 1.86 -23.69 -8.83
CA PRO A 235 2.36 -24.92 -9.43
C PRO A 235 3.31 -25.76 -8.54
N ARG A 236 3.71 -25.27 -7.36
CA ARG A 236 4.57 -26.00 -6.40
C ARG A 236 3.83 -26.58 -5.19
N HIS A 237 2.55 -26.26 -5.00
CA HIS A 237 1.73 -26.92 -4.00
C HIS A 237 0.81 -27.93 -4.67
N THR A 238 1.34 -29.15 -4.83
CA THR A 238 0.53 -30.37 -4.74
C THR A 238 -0.44 -30.21 -3.59
N TYR A 239 -1.73 -30.37 -3.89
CA TYR A 239 -2.84 -30.54 -2.96
C TYR A 239 -2.37 -31.19 -1.65
N VAL A 240 -2.27 -30.41 -0.57
CA VAL A 240 -2.44 -30.97 0.75
C VAL A 240 -3.95 -31.06 0.94
N ARG A 241 -4.46 -32.29 0.99
CA ARG A 241 -5.87 -32.62 1.18
C ARG A 241 -6.44 -32.03 2.47
#